data_AF-A0A1Q9S9G2-F1
#
_entry.id   AF-A0A1Q9S9G2-F1
#
_cell.length_a   1.000
_cell.length_b   1.000
_cell.length_c   1.000
_cell.angle_alpha   90.00
_cell.angle_beta   90.00
_cell.angle_gamma   90.00
#
_symmetry.space_group_name_H-M   'P 1'
#
loop_
_entity.id
_entity.type
_entity.pdbx_description
1 polymer ?
#
loop_
_entity_poly.entity_id
_entity_poly.type
_entity_poly.pdbx_seq_one_letter_code
_entity_poly.pdbx_strand_id
1 'polypeptide(L)'
;MCFGEQRLLGARVYTRDDLAEAVALLPDDPLGLDRLPVAVFPLGDAAAAFRAARADDAPMKVLLDIAESSTGTEVFDSPLGHPR
;
A
#
# COMPACT_ATOMS: atom_id res chain seq x y z
N MET A 1 5.88 -27.57 -33.95
CA MET A 1 6.12 -26.90 -32.66
C MET A 1 6.66 -25.52 -33.00
N CYS A 2 5.88 -24.45 -32.77
CA CYS A 2 6.36 -23.09 -33.00
C CYS A 2 6.96 -22.55 -31.70
N PHE A 3 8.18 -22.04 -31.75
CA PHE A 3 8.81 -21.38 -30.61
C PHE A 3 8.17 -19.99 -30.45
N GLY A 4 7.60 -19.72 -29.28
CA GLY A 4 7.18 -18.37 -28.91
C GLY A 4 8.38 -17.58 -28.40
N GLU A 5 8.61 -16.38 -28.94
CA GLU A 5 9.62 -15.48 -28.41
C GLU A 5 9.23 -15.02 -27.00
N GLN A 6 10.15 -15.13 -26.05
CA GLN A 6 9.98 -14.66 -24.67
C GLN A 6 10.78 -13.38 -24.45
N ARG A 7 10.20 -12.41 -23.71
CA ARG A 7 10.86 -11.15 -23.35
C ARG A 7 10.94 -11.03 -21.83
N LEU A 8 12.09 -10.60 -21.34
CA LEU A 8 12.29 -10.22 -19.94
C LEU A 8 12.22 -8.70 -19.82
N LEU A 9 11.32 -8.21 -18.96
CA LEU A 9 11.19 -6.79 -18.65
C LEU A 9 11.66 -6.57 -17.21
N GLY A 10 12.77 -5.87 -17.04
CA GLY A 10 13.20 -5.38 -15.74
C GLY A 10 12.44 -4.10 -15.39
N ALA A 11 11.88 -4.03 -14.19
CA ALA A 11 11.27 -2.81 -13.65
C ALA A 11 11.94 -2.46 -12.32
N ARG A 12 12.22 -1.18 -12.11
CA ARG A 12 12.73 -0.65 -10.84
C ARG A 12 11.75 0.40 -10.33
N VAL A 13 11.00 0.05 -9.28
CA VAL A 13 9.95 0.89 -8.70
C VAL A 13 8.99 1.36 -9.82
N TYR A 14 8.40 2.53 -9.65
CA TYR A 14 7.42 3.15 -10.51
C TYR A 14 7.80 4.64 -10.66
N THR A 15 7.35 5.28 -11.72
CA THR A 15 7.48 6.72 -11.91
C THR A 15 6.46 7.48 -11.04
N ARG A 16 6.60 8.80 -10.96
CA ARG A 16 5.61 9.64 -10.27
C ARG A 16 4.23 9.54 -10.91
N ASP A 17 4.18 9.44 -12.24
CA ASP A 17 2.93 9.37 -13.00
C ASP A 17 2.24 8.03 -12.75
N ASP A 18 3.01 6.92 -12.73
CA ASP A 18 2.51 5.61 -12.34
C ASP A 18 1.92 5.61 -10.92
N LEU A 19 2.55 6.32 -9.98
CA LEU A 19 2.03 6.46 -8.61
C LEU A 19 0.72 7.25 -8.59
N ALA A 20 0.63 8.34 -9.35
CA ALA A 20 -0.58 9.16 -9.43
C ALA A 20 -1.75 8.35 -9.98
N GLU A 21 -1.50 7.54 -11.02
CA GLU A 21 -2.49 6.61 -11.55
C GLU A 21 -2.89 5.54 -10.53
N ALA A 22 -1.92 4.92 -9.84
CA ALA A 22 -2.20 3.93 -8.81
C ALA A 22 -3.04 4.49 -7.65
N VAL A 23 -2.79 5.72 -7.21
CA VAL A 23 -3.59 6.40 -6.17
C VAL A 23 -5.02 6.67 -6.65
N ALA A 24 -5.21 7.02 -7.93
CA ALA A 24 -6.53 7.25 -8.50
C ALA A 24 -7.42 5.99 -8.50
N LEU A 25 -6.82 4.80 -8.36
CA LEU A 25 -7.55 3.53 -8.23
C LEU A 25 -8.07 3.27 -6.81
N LEU A 26 -7.64 4.00 -5.78
CA LEU A 26 -8.04 3.71 -4.39
C LEU A 26 -9.55 3.92 -4.09
N PRO A 27 -10.22 5.00 -4.54
CA PRO A 27 -11.57 5.33 -4.08
C PRO A 27 -12.63 4.26 -4.37
N ASP A 28 -12.59 3.67 -5.57
CA ASP A 28 -13.57 2.67 -6.01
C ASP A 28 -13.13 1.23 -5.71
N ASP A 29 -11.95 1.08 -5.12
CA ASP A 29 -11.26 -0.17 -4.83
C ASP A 29 -11.47 -1.29 -5.88
N PRO A 30 -11.24 -1.02 -7.17
CA PRO A 30 -11.42 -2.01 -8.23
C PRO A 30 -10.44 -3.19 -8.09
N LEU A 31 -9.41 -3.04 -7.23
CA LEU A 31 -8.40 -4.03 -6.94
C LEU A 31 -8.68 -4.84 -5.67
N GLY A 32 -9.70 -4.50 -4.89
CA GLY A 32 -10.05 -5.19 -3.63
C GLY A 32 -8.91 -5.16 -2.61
N LEU A 33 -8.25 -4.01 -2.46
CA LEU A 33 -7.08 -3.83 -1.60
C LEU A 33 -7.43 -3.97 -0.12
N ASP A 34 -8.69 -3.78 0.25
CA ASP A 34 -9.22 -4.00 1.60
C ASP A 34 -9.04 -5.45 2.10
N ARG A 35 -8.96 -6.41 1.18
CA ARG A 35 -8.76 -7.84 1.48
C ARG A 35 -7.31 -8.22 1.67
N LEU A 36 -6.37 -7.34 1.37
CA LEU A 36 -4.96 -7.66 1.51
C LEU A 36 -4.64 -7.89 2.99
N PRO A 37 -3.91 -8.97 3.34
CA PRO A 37 -3.50 -9.18 4.72
C PRO A 37 -2.58 -8.05 5.18
N VAL A 38 -3.07 -7.19 6.06
CA VAL A 38 -2.33 -6.07 6.67
C VAL A 38 -2.34 -6.23 8.18
N ALA A 39 -1.18 -6.10 8.80
CA ALA A 39 -1.06 -5.93 10.25
C ALA A 39 -0.61 -4.50 10.58
N VAL A 40 -1.20 -3.93 11.62
CA VAL A 40 -0.86 -2.59 12.11
C VAL A 40 -0.33 -2.73 13.52
N PHE A 41 0.82 -2.10 13.79
CA PHE A 41 1.46 -2.07 15.10
C PHE A 41 1.62 -0.61 15.55
N PRO A 42 1.54 -0.30 16.85
CA PRO A 42 1.87 1.03 17.33
C PRO A 42 3.36 1.33 17.11
N LEU A 43 3.73 2.60 16.95
CA LEU A 43 5.12 3.00 16.72
C LEU A 43 6.09 2.48 17.80
N GLY A 44 5.65 2.42 19.06
CA GLY A 44 6.44 1.88 20.17
C GLY A 44 6.84 0.41 20.01
N ASP A 45 6.08 -0.34 19.21
CA ASP A 45 6.30 -1.76 18.93
C ASP A 45 6.99 -2.00 17.57
N ALA A 46 7.71 -1.01 17.05
CA ALA A 46 8.42 -1.12 15.77
C ALA A 46 9.26 -2.40 15.65
N ALA A 47 9.95 -2.80 16.72
CA ALA A 47 10.74 -4.03 16.73
C ALA A 47 9.87 -5.29 16.53
N ALA A 48 8.66 -5.33 17.10
CA ALA A 48 7.72 -6.43 16.89
C ALA A 48 7.16 -6.43 15.48
N ALA A 49 6.84 -5.25 14.93
CA ALA A 49 6.40 -5.09 13.55
C ALA A 49 7.43 -5.63 12.54
N PHE A 50 8.72 -5.31 12.71
CA PHE A 50 9.78 -5.84 11.85
C PHE A 50 9.94 -7.37 11.96
N ARG A 51 9.75 -7.95 13.15
CA ARG A 51 9.74 -9.42 13.31
C ARG A 51 8.55 -10.05 12.58
N ALA A 52 7.36 -9.47 12.74
CA ALA A 52 6.15 -9.93 12.06
C ALA A 52 6.30 -9.86 10.52
N ALA A 53 6.93 -8.81 9.99
CA ALA A 53 7.20 -8.66 8.56
C ALA A 53 8.18 -9.70 7.99
N ARG A 54 8.91 -10.41 8.85
CA ARG A 54 9.91 -11.43 8.47
C ARG A 54 9.49 -12.85 8.83
N ALA A 55 8.30 -13.03 9.41
CA ALA A 55 7.77 -14.35 9.73
C ALA A 55 7.44 -15.14 8.45
N ASP A 56 7.47 -16.48 8.55
CA ASP A 56 7.14 -17.35 7.41
C ASP A 56 5.67 -17.20 6.98
N ASP A 57 4.80 -16.79 7.91
CA ASP A 57 3.39 -16.46 7.72
C ASP A 57 3.13 -14.93 7.75
N ALA A 58 4.14 -14.13 7.42
CA ALA A 58 4.04 -12.67 7.45
C ALA A 58 2.83 -12.15 6.64
N PRO A 59 2.11 -11.14 7.16
CA PRO A 59 1.11 -10.44 6.37
C PRO A 59 1.78 -9.73 5.19
N MET A 60 1.01 -9.49 4.13
CA MET A 60 1.53 -8.84 2.92
C MET A 60 2.07 -7.44 3.19
N LYS A 61 1.43 -6.71 4.11
CA LYS A 61 1.92 -5.41 4.58
C LYS A 61 1.92 -5.37 6.11
N VAL A 62 2.97 -4.76 6.66
CA VAL A 62 3.04 -4.37 8.07
C VAL A 62 3.15 -2.86 8.14
N LEU A 63 2.22 -2.23 8.83
CA LEU A 63 2.16 -0.78 9.01
C LEU A 63 2.50 -0.42 10.46
N LEU A 64 3.11 0.75 10.62
CA LEU A 64 3.29 1.37 11.92
C LEU A 64 2.31 2.54 12.04
N ASP A 65 1.48 2.48 13.07
CA ASP A 65 0.61 3.59 13.43
C ASP A 65 1.42 4.63 14.22
N ILE A 66 1.55 5.81 13.62
CA ILE A 66 2.21 6.98 14.20
C ILE A 66 1.22 7.91 14.91
N ALA A 67 -0.09 7.73 14.72
CA ALA A 67 -1.14 8.58 15.27
C ALA A 67 -1.30 8.42 16.79
N GLU A 68 -1.05 7.23 17.35
CA GLU A 68 -1.01 7.07 18.82
C GLU A 68 0.13 7.87 19.47
N SER A 69 1.16 8.26 18.69
CA SER A 69 2.27 9.11 19.15
C SER A 69 2.06 10.60 18.82
N SER A 70 1.05 10.94 18.01
CA SER A 70 0.75 12.29 17.57
C SER A 70 -0.72 12.62 17.81
N THR A 71 -1.00 13.38 18.86
CA THR A 71 -2.29 14.04 19.08
C THR A 71 -2.66 14.89 17.85
N GLY A 72 -3.44 14.34 16.92
CA GLY A 72 -3.89 15.04 15.73
C GLY A 72 -4.15 14.13 14.53
N THR A 73 -5.34 13.54 14.46
CA THR A 73 -5.85 12.96 13.21
C THR A 73 -6.34 14.11 12.32
N GLU A 74 -5.49 14.59 11.40
CA GLU A 74 -5.99 15.43 10.30
C GLU A 74 -6.60 14.53 9.22
N VAL A 75 -7.94 14.53 9.16
CA VAL A 75 -8.68 13.95 8.04
C VAL A 75 -8.52 14.91 6.85
N PHE A 76 -7.71 14.52 5.86
CA PHE A 76 -7.63 15.23 4.59
C PHE A 76 -8.84 14.89 3.72
N ASP A 77 -9.90 15.68 3.83
CA ASP A 77 -10.96 15.71 2.83
C ASP A 77 -10.42 16.39 1.56
N SER A 78 -10.34 15.64 0.45
CA SER A 78 -9.92 16.17 -0.84
C SER A 78 -11.04 17.04 -1.43
N PRO A 79 -10.80 18.33 -1.78
CA PRO A 79 -11.83 19.25 -2.22
C PRO A 79 -12.17 19.10 -3.71
N LEU A 80 -12.48 17.88 -4.16
CA LEU A 80 -13.01 17.63 -5.50
C LEU A 80 -14.38 16.96 -5.40
N GLY A 81 -15.32 17.68 -4.78
CA GLY A 81 -16.73 17.50 -5.08
C GLY A 81 -16.96 17.87 -6.55
N HIS A 82 -17.28 16.88 -7.38
CA HIS A 82 -17.75 17.11 -8.73
C HIS A 82 -19.19 17.67 -8.66
N PRO A 83 -19.47 18.90 -9.14
CA PRO A 83 -20.85 19.30 -9.38
C PRO A 83 -21.38 18.54 -10.60
N ARG A 84 -22.45 17.77 -10.34
CA ARG A 84 -23.46 17.15 -11.23
C ARG A 84 -23.19 17.11 -12.74
#